data_AF-A0A8X6RQY0-F1
#
_entry.id   AF-A0A8X6RQY0-F1
#
_cell.length_a   1.000
_cell.length_b   1.000
_cell.length_c   1.000
_cell.angle_alpha   90.00
_cell.angle_beta   90.00
_cell.angle_gamma   90.00
#
_symmetry.space_group_name_H-M   'P 1'
#
loop_
_entity.id
_entity.type
_entity.pdbx_description
1 polymer ?
#
loop_
_entity_poly.entity_id
_entity_poly.type
_entity_poly.pdbx_seq_one_letter_code
_entity_poly.pdbx_strand_id
1 'polypeptide(L)' 'MMETVGMVHIFQRSLSHRSVRYTSYIGDGDSKTFSSITASNPYGEDITVSKIECVGHVQKEWELVYEN' A
#
# COMPACT_ATOMS: atom_id res chain seq x y z
N MET A 1 13.37 -4.66 1.56
CA MET A 1 13.79 -3.92 0.35
C MET A 1 13.75 -2.43 0.64
N MET A 2 14.59 -1.64 -0.01
CA MET A 2 14.68 -0.19 0.19
C MET A 2 13.31 0.50 0.00
N GLU A 3 12.54 0.07 -1.00
CA GLU A 3 11.22 0.62 -1.33
C GLU A 3 10.22 0.45 -0.18
N THR A 4 10.18 -0.74 0.43
CA THR A 4 9.33 -1.03 1.58
C THR A 4 9.62 -0.11 2.77
N VAL A 5 10.91 0.07 3.10
CA VAL A 5 11.35 0.95 4.18
C VAL A 5 10.97 2.41 3.88
N GLY A 6 11.21 2.86 2.65
CA GLY A 6 10.85 4.19 2.19
C GLY A 6 9.35 4.48 2.31
N MET A 7 8.50 3.52 1.91
CA MET A 7 7.05 3.68 2.01
C MET A 7 6.57 3.78 3.46
N VAL A 8 7.09 2.94 4.36
CA VAL A 8 6.78 3.05 5.80
C VAL A 8 7.15 4.43 6.34
N HIS A 9 8.34 4.94 6.00
CA HIS A 9 8.79 6.27 6.43
C HIS A 9 7.89 7.39 5.88
N ILE A 10 7.40 7.28 4.64
CA ILE A 10 6.47 8.24 4.04
C ILE A 10 5.15 8.28 4.81
N PHE A 11 4.59 7.12 5.15
CA PHE A 11 3.36 7.04 5.94
C PHE A 11 3.54 7.62 7.35
N GLN A 12 4.57 7.18 8.08
CA GLN A 12 4.82 7.62 9.46
C GLN A 12 5.02 9.14 9.58
N ARG A 13 5.75 9.75 8.65
CA ARG A 13 6.04 11.20 8.72
C ARG A 13 4.93 12.09 8.15
N SER A 14 3.92 11.52 7.49
CA SER A 14 2.89 12.28 6.79
C SER A 14 2.09 13.17 7.76
N LEU A 15 1.79 12.66 8.96
CA LEU A 15 1.06 13.41 9.97
C LEU A 15 1.90 14.56 10.52
N SER A 16 3.16 14.32 10.89
CA SER A 16 4.03 15.35 11.48
C SER A 16 4.51 16.39 10.47
N HIS A 17 4.77 16.02 9.22
CA HIS A 17 5.29 16.95 8.21
C HIS A 17 4.20 17.66 7.40
N ARG A 18 3.02 17.06 7.28
CA ARG A 18 1.97 17.52 6.35
C ARG A 18 0.57 17.54 6.98
N SER A 19 0.41 17.07 8.22
CA SER A 19 -0.89 16.97 8.91
C SER A 19 -1.95 16.17 8.13
N VAL A 20 -1.52 15.15 7.37
CA VAL A 20 -2.40 14.25 6.61
C VAL A 20 -2.22 12.80 7.05
N ARG A 21 -3.20 11.96 6.73
CA ARG A 21 -3.14 10.50 6.86
C ARG A 21 -3.46 9.87 5.52
N TYR A 22 -2.64 8.89 5.12
CA TYR A 22 -2.92 8.09 3.93
C TYR A 22 -3.75 6.86 4.29
N THR A 23 -4.96 6.76 3.77
CA THR A 23 -5.89 5.66 4.04
C THR A 23 -5.85 4.56 2.98
N SER A 24 -5.05 4.75 1.92
CA SER A 24 -4.96 3.80 0.82
C SER A 24 -3.53 3.67 0.29
N TYR A 25 -3.16 2.46 -0.12
CA TYR A 25 -1.91 2.13 -0.78
C TYR A 25 -2.20 1.46 -2.12
N ILE A 26 -1.58 1.95 -3.20
CA ILE A 26 -1.73 1.38 -4.55
C ILE A 26 -0.47 0.56 -4.86
N GLY A 27 -0.62 -0.73 -5.21
CA GLY A 27 0.49 -1.63 -5.55
C GLY A 27 0.11 -2.67 -6.60
N ASP A 28 1.07 -3.37 -7.22
CA ASP A 28 0.86 -4.30 -8.36
C ASP A 28 0.84 -5.79 -7.96
N GLY A 29 0.06 -6.15 -6.94
CA GLY A 29 0.07 -7.50 -6.38
C GLY A 29 1.18 -7.74 -5.36
N ASP A 30 2.28 -6.94 -5.33
CA ASP A 30 3.25 -7.02 -4.23
C ASP A 30 2.57 -6.71 -2.89
N SER A 31 2.65 -7.70 -1.99
CA SER A 31 2.01 -7.62 -0.68
C SER A 31 3.00 -7.31 0.43
N LYS A 32 4.32 -7.39 0.18
CA LYS A 32 5.35 -7.15 1.21
C LYS A 32 5.34 -5.71 1.71
N THR A 33 5.22 -4.76 0.77
CA THR A 33 5.19 -3.33 1.13
C THR A 33 3.92 -2.97 1.88
N PHE A 34 2.76 -3.45 1.41
CA PHE A 34 1.49 -3.24 2.09
C PHE A 34 1.49 -3.81 3.52
N SER A 35 1.94 -5.06 3.70
CA SER A 35 2.05 -5.68 5.03
C SER A 35 2.97 -4.92 5.97
N SER A 36 4.03 -4.31 5.46
CA SER A 36 4.95 -3.52 6.28
C SER A 36 4.33 -2.18 6.71
N ILE A 37 3.55 -1.55 5.83
CA ILE A 37 2.80 -0.32 6.15
C ILE A 37 1.78 -0.62 7.26
N THR A 38 0.96 -1.67 7.10
CA THR A 38 -0.07 -2.02 8.09
C THR A 38 0.54 -2.44 9.43
N ALA A 39 1.61 -3.25 9.42
CA ALA A 39 2.32 -3.65 10.64
C ALA A 39 2.95 -2.45 11.38
N SER A 40 3.36 -1.40 10.65
CA SER A 40 3.91 -0.19 11.27
C SER A 40 2.87 0.67 11.98
N ASN A 41 1.58 0.39 11.78
CA ASN A 41 0.43 1.10 12.36
C ASN A 41 0.62 2.64 12.44
N PRO A 42 0.84 3.31 11.30
CA PRO A 42 1.39 4.68 11.27
C PRO A 42 0.44 5.73 11.88
N TYR A 43 -0.83 5.40 12.08
CA TYR A 43 -1.86 6.33 12.55
C TYR A 43 -2.69 5.81 13.73
N GLY A 44 -2.32 4.67 14.32
CA GLY A 44 -3.09 4.04 15.41
C GLY A 44 -4.28 3.20 14.95
N GLU A 45 -4.95 2.56 15.91
CA GLU A 45 -6.00 1.56 15.67
C GLU A 45 -7.26 2.13 14.99
N ASP A 46 -7.49 3.44 15.07
CA ASP A 46 -8.65 4.11 14.46
C ASP A 46 -8.57 4.20 12.94
N ILE A 47 -7.37 4.05 12.34
CA ILE A 47 -7.15 4.31 10.92
C ILE A 47 -6.49 3.11 10.24
N THR A 48 -7.30 2.38 9.49
CA THR A 48 -6.86 1.27 8.65
C THR A 48 -6.41 1.75 7.27
N VAL A 49 -5.29 1.24 6.77
CA VAL A 49 -4.83 1.46 5.39
C VAL A 49 -5.36 0.33 4.50
N SER A 50 -6.11 0.68 3.46
CA SER A 50 -6.62 -0.30 2.47
C SER A 50 -5.65 -0.45 1.29
N LYS A 51 -5.52 -1.67 0.76
CA LYS A 51 -4.79 -1.92 -0.49
C LYS A 51 -5.72 -1.75 -1.68
N ILE A 52 -5.23 -1.08 -2.72
CA ILE A 52 -5.86 -0.97 -4.03
C ILE A 52 -4.88 -1.58 -5.04
N GLU A 53 -5.35 -2.51 -5.87
CA GLU A 53 -4.52 -3.10 -6.92
C GLU A 53 -4.34 -2.11 -8.08
N CYS A 54 -3.13 -2.07 -8.62
CA CYS A 54 -2.80 -1.28 -9.79
C CYS A 54 -3.56 -1.82 -11.01
N VAL A 55 -4.06 -0.92 -11.86
CA VAL A 55 -4.80 -1.26 -13.09
C VAL A 55 -4.01 -2.25 -13.97
N GLY A 56 -2.69 -2.07 -14.08
CA GLY A 56 -1.85 -2.98 -14.86
C GLY A 56 -1.73 -4.39 -14.27
N HIS A 57 -1.83 -4.55 -12.95
CA HIS A 57 -1.91 -5.88 -12.33
C HIS A 57 -3.26 -6.50 -12.62
N VAL A 58 -4.34 -5.74 -12.38
CA VAL A 58 -5.70 -6.16 -12.66
C VAL A 58 -5.84 -6.63 -14.11
N GLN A 59 -5.37 -5.87 -15.10
CA GLN A 59 -5.42 -6.25 -16.53
C GLN A 59 -4.76 -7.59 -16.83
N LYS A 60 -3.57 -7.86 -16.28
CA LYS A 60 -2.89 -9.15 -16.44
C LYS A 60 -3.68 -10.31 -15.86
N GLU A 61 -4.31 -10.09 -14.69
CA GLU A 61 -5.18 -11.09 -14.08
C GLU A 61 -6.39 -11.39 -14.99
N TRP A 62 -6.99 -10.39 -15.63
CA TRP A 62 -8.07 -10.61 -16.61
C TRP A 62 -7.57 -11.40 -17.83
N GLU A 63 -6.40 -11.07 -18.37
CA GLU A 63 -5.81 -11.79 -19.52
C GLU A 63 -5.63 -13.29 -19.22
N LEU A 64 -5.12 -13.65 -18.03
CA LEU A 64 -4.94 -15.05 -17.62
C LEU A 64 -6.27 -15.82 -17.45
N VAL A 65 -7.36 -15.13 -17.09
CA VAL A 65 -8.69 -15.75 -16.96
C VAL A 65 -9.31 -16.08 -18.32
N TYR A 66 -9.02 -15.29 -19.37
CA TYR A 66 -9.54 -15.53 -20.72
C TYR A 66 -8.69 -16.50 -21.56
N GLU A 67 -7.49 -16.85 -21.10
CA GLU A 67 -6.61 -17.83 -21.75
C GLU A 67 -6.76 -19.26 -21.19
N ASN A 68 -7.63 -19.49 -20.21
CA ASN A 68 -7.99 -20.81 -19.65
C ASN A 68 -9.42 -21.22 -20.02
#